data_AF-A0A3E4VUG7-F1
#
_entry.id   AF-A0A3E4VUG7-F1
#
_cell.length_a   1.000
_cell.length_b   1.000
_cell.length_c   1.000
_cell.angle_alpha   90.00
_cell.angle_beta   90.00
_cell.angle_gamma   90.00
#
_symmetry.space_group_name_H-M   'P 1'
#
loop_
_entity.id
_entity.type
_entity.pdbx_description
1 polymer ?
#
loop_
_entity_poly.entity_id
_entity_poly.type
_entity_poly.pdbx_seq_one_letter_code
_entity_poly.pdbx_strand_id
1 'polypeptide(L)'
;LVRFPEGVKNRTQAIAHRIETAGIKRKVGTNQVKAIRVLLTGSNKDMKQMEEDGRLDGWCNDNLKWLRETYGERNLVSAVLHMDEKTPHIHATIVPIVTGERRKARKEEQNGKKKYRKKNTQDVRLCADDVMARHRLKHYQDTYAQAMSKYGLQRGIDGSLAKHISTMQYYKELVEQQDSLQENIETLLGLEEEA
;
A
#
# COMPACT_ATOMS: atom_id res chain seq x y z
N LEU A 1 -13.69 7.51 7.91
CA LEU A 1 -13.05 6.90 6.72
C LEU A 1 -13.89 7.13 5.46
N VAL A 2 -13.37 6.82 4.25
CA VAL A 2 -13.89 7.27 2.94
C VAL A 2 -15.37 6.94 2.76
N ARG A 3 -16.20 7.94 2.43
CA ARG A 3 -17.63 7.75 2.14
C ARG A 3 -17.82 7.25 0.72
N PHE A 4 -18.68 6.25 0.56
CA PHE A 4 -19.08 5.79 -0.77
C PHE A 4 -20.05 6.78 -1.43
N PRO A 5 -20.02 6.88 -2.77
CA PRO A 5 -21.04 7.59 -3.54
C PRO A 5 -22.45 7.04 -3.30
N GLU A 6 -23.47 7.83 -3.61
CA GLU A 6 -24.86 7.39 -3.53
C GLU A 6 -25.10 6.11 -4.35
N GLY A 7 -25.82 5.15 -3.77
CA GLY A 7 -26.10 3.85 -4.39
C GLY A 7 -24.95 2.82 -4.33
N VAL A 8 -23.74 3.21 -3.91
CA VAL A 8 -22.59 2.30 -3.76
C VAL A 8 -22.53 1.74 -2.34
N LYS A 9 -22.61 0.41 -2.22
CA LYS A 9 -22.73 -0.29 -0.93
C LYS A 9 -21.44 -0.94 -0.44
N ASN A 10 -20.49 -1.21 -1.34
CA ASN A 10 -19.27 -1.93 -0.99
C ASN A 10 -18.08 -1.51 -1.86
N ARG A 11 -16.88 -1.94 -1.43
CA ARG A 11 -15.61 -1.66 -2.10
C ARG A 11 -15.60 -2.08 -3.58
N THR A 12 -16.19 -3.22 -3.93
CA THR A 12 -16.23 -3.71 -5.31
C THR A 12 -17.03 -2.77 -6.20
N GLN A 13 -18.21 -2.35 -5.73
CA GLN A 13 -19.04 -1.35 -6.40
C GLN A 13 -18.35 0.02 -6.47
N ALA A 14 -17.61 0.42 -5.43
CA ALA A 14 -16.86 1.68 -5.43
C ALA A 14 -15.76 1.70 -6.51
N ILE A 15 -15.06 0.58 -6.70
CA ILE A 15 -14.07 0.43 -7.78
C ILE A 15 -14.76 0.52 -9.15
N ALA A 16 -15.87 -0.21 -9.35
CA ALA A 16 -16.61 -0.21 -10.61
C ALA A 16 -17.13 1.20 -10.94
N HIS A 17 -17.85 1.82 -10.01
CA HIS A 17 -18.37 3.18 -10.13
C HIS A 17 -17.25 4.18 -10.49
N ARG A 18 -16.09 4.10 -9.82
CA ARG A 18 -14.98 5.01 -10.10
C ARG A 18 -14.42 4.83 -11.51
N ILE A 19 -14.36 3.60 -12.02
CA ILE A 19 -13.89 3.30 -13.38
C ILE A 19 -14.91 3.78 -14.42
N GLU A 20 -16.20 3.54 -14.20
CA GLU A 20 -17.29 3.90 -15.11
C GLU A 20 -17.44 5.43 -15.25
N THR A 21 -17.32 6.15 -14.13
CA THR A 21 -17.44 7.62 -14.09
C THR A 21 -16.15 8.36 -14.42
N ALA A 22 -15.05 7.65 -14.70
CA ALA A 22 -13.75 8.25 -14.97
C ALA A 22 -13.60 8.91 -16.34
N GLY A 23 -14.55 8.70 -17.26
CA GLY A 23 -14.40 9.12 -18.65
C GLY A 23 -13.37 8.28 -19.43
N ILE A 24 -13.11 7.05 -18.99
CA ILE A 24 -12.22 6.12 -19.73
C ILE A 24 -12.96 5.69 -21.01
N LYS A 25 -12.51 6.19 -22.16
CA LYS A 25 -13.15 5.92 -23.46
C LYS A 25 -12.92 4.51 -24.00
N ARG A 26 -11.85 3.84 -23.57
CA ARG A 26 -11.49 2.50 -24.06
C ARG A 26 -11.97 1.44 -23.10
N LYS A 27 -12.41 0.30 -23.64
CA LYS A 27 -12.74 -0.88 -22.85
C LYS A 27 -11.57 -1.26 -21.93
N VAL A 28 -11.88 -1.41 -20.64
CA VAL A 28 -10.94 -1.93 -19.64
C VAL A 28 -10.71 -3.42 -19.93
N GLY A 29 -9.44 -3.79 -20.06
CA GLY A 29 -9.05 -5.17 -20.35
C GLY A 29 -9.30 -6.10 -19.16
N THR A 30 -9.49 -7.39 -19.42
CA THR A 30 -9.70 -8.41 -18.39
C THR A 30 -8.53 -8.51 -17.40
N ASN A 31 -7.30 -8.39 -17.91
CA ASN A 31 -6.06 -8.46 -17.12
C ASN A 31 -5.56 -7.08 -16.66
N GLN A 32 -6.34 -6.01 -16.83
CA GLN A 32 -5.92 -4.70 -16.35
C GLN A 32 -6.14 -4.59 -14.84
N VAL A 33 -5.13 -4.08 -14.14
CA VAL A 33 -5.22 -3.80 -12.71
C VAL A 33 -6.26 -2.70 -12.48
N LYS A 34 -7.40 -3.09 -11.89
CA LYS A 34 -8.51 -2.19 -11.58
C LYS A 34 -8.33 -1.46 -10.25
N ALA A 35 -7.62 -2.06 -9.31
CA ALA A 35 -7.37 -1.49 -8.00
C ALA A 35 -6.02 -1.93 -7.44
N ILE A 36 -5.41 -1.06 -6.65
CA ILE A 36 -4.22 -1.30 -5.86
C ILE A 36 -4.65 -1.22 -4.39
N ARG A 37 -4.28 -2.24 -3.61
CA ARG A 37 -4.48 -2.23 -2.17
C ARG A 37 -3.21 -1.72 -1.50
N VAL A 38 -3.34 -0.73 -0.62
CA VAL A 38 -2.26 -0.21 0.21
C VAL A 38 -2.55 -0.61 1.65
N LEU A 39 -1.57 -1.23 2.30
CA LEU A 39 -1.57 -1.51 3.74
C LEU A 39 -0.78 -0.41 4.44
N LEU A 40 -1.37 0.18 5.47
CA LEU A 40 -0.76 1.24 6.26
C LEU A 40 -0.79 0.81 7.72
N THR A 41 0.38 0.67 8.33
CA THR A 41 0.55 0.25 9.73
C THR A 41 1.96 0.60 10.20
N GLY A 42 2.25 0.36 11.47
CA GLY A 42 3.56 0.43 12.09
C GLY A 42 3.90 -0.88 12.79
N SER A 43 4.87 -0.85 13.70
CA SER A 43 5.11 -2.02 14.57
C SER A 43 3.91 -2.23 15.51
N ASN A 44 3.73 -3.45 16.02
CA ASN A 44 2.66 -3.73 16.98
C ASN A 44 2.71 -2.80 18.20
N LYS A 45 3.92 -2.61 18.74
CA LYS A 45 4.19 -1.71 19.86
C LYS A 45 3.77 -0.27 19.55
N ASP A 46 4.22 0.28 18.43
CA ASP A 46 3.93 1.68 18.08
C ASP A 46 2.44 1.91 17.84
N MET A 47 1.77 0.96 17.16
CA MET A 47 0.34 1.07 16.89
C MET A 47 -0.51 0.91 18.16
N LYS A 48 -0.11 0.04 19.09
CA LYS A 48 -0.78 -0.10 20.39
C LYS A 48 -0.58 1.11 21.29
N GLN A 49 0.63 1.67 21.33
CA GLN A 49 0.87 2.93 22.04
C GLN A 49 0.02 4.06 21.44
N MET A 50 -0.08 4.14 20.11
CA MET A 50 -0.88 5.17 19.45
C MET A 50 -2.39 5.02 19.70
N GLU A 51 -2.86 3.78 19.86
CA GLU A 51 -4.22 3.45 20.30
C GLU A 51 -4.48 3.94 21.73
N GLU A 52 -3.60 3.58 22.66
CA GLU A 52 -3.67 3.97 24.09
C GLU A 52 -3.60 5.49 24.27
N ASP A 53 -2.75 6.17 23.50
CA ASP A 53 -2.61 7.63 23.52
C ASP A 53 -3.82 8.36 22.88
N GLY A 54 -4.79 7.65 22.31
CA GLY A 54 -5.94 8.24 21.61
C GLY A 54 -5.58 8.97 20.32
N ARG A 55 -4.44 8.63 19.69
CA ARG A 55 -3.88 9.34 18.52
C ARG A 55 -4.27 8.73 17.17
N LEU A 56 -4.96 7.60 17.17
CA LEU A 56 -5.35 6.88 15.96
C LEU A 56 -6.23 7.70 15.01
N ASP A 57 -7.12 8.55 15.51
CA ASP A 57 -7.96 9.39 14.65
C ASP A 57 -7.15 10.38 13.84
N GLY A 58 -6.16 11.02 14.49
CA GLY A 58 -5.19 11.88 13.82
C GLY A 58 -4.41 11.12 12.76
N TRP A 59 -3.88 9.95 13.14
CA TRP A 59 -3.12 9.09 12.22
C TRP A 59 -3.97 8.66 11.02
N CYS A 60 -5.23 8.27 11.23
CA CYS A 60 -6.17 7.94 10.17
C CYS A 60 -6.39 9.12 9.22
N ASN A 61 -6.60 10.32 9.75
CA ASN A 61 -6.83 11.52 8.94
C ASN A 61 -5.62 11.88 8.08
N ASP A 62 -4.41 11.81 8.64
CA ASP A 62 -3.18 12.08 7.89
C ASP A 62 -2.88 11.00 6.85
N ASN A 63 -3.20 9.73 7.14
CA ASN A 63 -3.11 8.65 6.15
C ASN A 63 -4.04 8.92 4.97
N LEU A 64 -5.30 9.27 5.23
CA LEU A 64 -6.24 9.62 4.17
C LEU A 64 -5.75 10.83 3.37
N LYS A 65 -5.24 11.87 4.04
CA LYS A 65 -4.67 13.05 3.38
C LYS A 65 -3.50 12.66 2.46
N TRP A 66 -2.52 11.93 2.98
CA TRP A 66 -1.36 11.50 2.20
C TRP A 66 -1.75 10.64 1.00
N LEU A 67 -2.69 9.71 1.16
CA LEU A 67 -3.22 8.89 0.06
C LEU A 67 -3.87 9.74 -1.03
N ARG A 68 -4.68 10.73 -0.66
CA ARG A 68 -5.37 11.63 -1.60
C ARG A 68 -4.39 12.51 -2.36
N GLU A 69 -3.38 13.05 -1.69
CA GLU A 69 -2.33 13.86 -2.31
C GLU A 69 -1.44 13.01 -3.23
N THR A 70 -1.14 11.78 -2.83
CA THR A 70 -0.25 10.87 -3.57
C THR A 70 -0.91 10.26 -4.80
N TYR A 71 -2.14 9.77 -4.65
CA TYR A 71 -2.83 9.00 -5.69
C TYR A 71 -3.95 9.77 -6.38
N GLY A 72 -4.36 10.92 -5.85
CA GLY A 72 -5.47 11.74 -6.29
C GLY A 72 -6.74 11.49 -5.48
N GLU A 73 -7.44 12.57 -5.10
CA GLU A 73 -8.65 12.54 -4.26
C GLU A 73 -9.67 11.48 -4.69
N ARG A 74 -10.03 11.49 -5.98
CA ARG A 74 -11.05 10.59 -6.54
C ARG A 74 -10.55 9.15 -6.70
N ASN A 75 -9.25 8.91 -6.64
CA ASN A 75 -8.69 7.56 -6.84
C ASN A 75 -8.72 6.74 -5.56
N LEU A 76 -8.79 7.37 -4.38
CA LEU A 76 -9.02 6.69 -3.11
C LEU A 76 -10.52 6.37 -2.94
N VAL A 77 -10.90 5.12 -3.15
CA VAL A 77 -12.32 4.71 -3.17
C VAL A 77 -12.79 4.01 -1.89
N SER A 78 -11.86 3.51 -1.09
CA SER A 78 -12.16 2.84 0.18
C SER A 78 -10.94 2.93 1.09
N ALA A 79 -11.17 3.14 2.38
CA ALA A 79 -10.17 2.97 3.42
C ALA A 79 -10.88 2.40 4.65
N VAL A 80 -10.38 1.31 5.20
CA VAL A 80 -10.97 0.63 6.36
C VAL A 80 -9.87 0.47 7.42
N LEU A 81 -10.12 0.96 8.63
CA LEU A 81 -9.28 0.73 9.79
C LEU A 81 -9.72 -0.60 10.42
N HIS A 82 -8.77 -1.51 10.58
CA HIS A 82 -8.94 -2.78 11.27
C HIS A 82 -8.32 -2.66 12.66
N MET A 83 -9.14 -2.87 13.69
CA MET A 83 -8.80 -2.82 15.11
C MET A 83 -9.03 -4.17 15.80
N ASP A 84 -9.62 -5.11 15.07
CA ASP A 84 -10.00 -6.46 15.49
C ASP A 84 -8.88 -7.49 15.31
N GLU A 85 -7.73 -7.07 14.78
CA GLU A 85 -6.53 -7.88 14.61
C GLU A 85 -5.43 -7.51 15.62
N LYS A 86 -4.31 -8.24 15.59
CA LYS A 86 -3.20 -8.03 16.54
C LYS A 86 -2.66 -6.60 16.52
N THR A 87 -2.54 -6.01 15.34
CA THR A 87 -1.98 -4.66 15.13
C THR A 87 -2.97 -3.80 14.36
N PRO A 88 -3.35 -2.61 14.88
CA PRO A 88 -4.13 -1.62 14.13
C PRO A 88 -3.53 -1.32 12.75
N HIS A 89 -4.34 -1.40 11.69
CA HIS A 89 -3.88 -1.11 10.34
C HIS A 89 -5.01 -0.66 9.42
N ILE A 90 -4.65 0.08 8.36
CA ILE A 90 -5.61 0.54 7.35
C ILE A 90 -5.41 -0.25 6.06
N HIS A 91 -6.52 -0.76 5.51
CA HIS A 91 -6.61 -1.22 4.15
C HIS A 91 -7.23 -0.15 3.26
N ALA A 92 -6.39 0.53 2.47
CA ALA A 92 -6.82 1.50 1.48
C ALA A 92 -6.88 0.87 0.08
N THR A 93 -7.85 1.30 -0.72
CA THR A 93 -8.07 0.85 -2.10
C THR A 93 -8.00 2.04 -3.04
N ILE A 94 -7.03 1.98 -3.96
CA ILE A 94 -6.75 3.01 -4.96
C ILE A 94 -7.11 2.48 -6.34
N VAL A 95 -7.87 3.24 -7.13
CA VAL A 95 -8.08 2.97 -8.55
C VAL A 95 -7.01 3.72 -9.34
N PRO A 96 -6.10 3.04 -10.08
CA PRO A 96 -4.90 3.67 -10.65
C PRO A 96 -5.21 4.43 -11.95
N ILE A 97 -6.04 5.46 -11.85
CA ILE A 97 -6.43 6.29 -12.97
C ILE A 97 -5.43 7.43 -13.13
N VAL A 98 -4.86 7.54 -14.33
CA VAL A 98 -3.87 8.54 -14.68
C VAL A 98 -4.24 9.25 -15.99
N THR A 99 -3.80 10.49 -16.11
CA THR A 99 -3.72 11.26 -17.34
C THR A 99 -2.25 11.47 -17.71
N GLY A 100 -1.97 11.99 -18.89
CA GLY A 100 -0.62 12.31 -19.36
C GLY A 100 -0.04 11.25 -20.29
N GLU A 101 1.19 11.48 -20.75
CA GLU A 101 1.86 10.57 -21.66
C GLU A 101 2.20 9.23 -21.00
N ARG A 102 2.19 8.13 -21.77
CA ARG A 102 2.56 6.81 -21.24
C ARG A 102 4.06 6.75 -20.97
N ARG A 103 4.46 6.29 -19.78
CA ARG A 103 5.88 6.12 -19.44
C ARG A 103 6.67 5.28 -20.44
N LYS A 104 6.07 4.21 -20.97
CA LYS A 104 6.70 3.34 -21.98
C LYS A 104 6.91 4.04 -23.33
N ALA A 105 6.03 4.96 -23.73
CA ALA A 105 6.19 5.73 -24.96
C ALA A 105 7.44 6.64 -24.91
N ARG A 106 7.72 7.24 -23.74
CA ARG A 106 8.95 8.05 -23.53
C ARG A 106 10.24 7.24 -23.67
N LYS A 107 10.23 5.98 -23.23
CA LYS A 107 11.38 5.07 -23.37
C LYS A 107 11.59 4.62 -24.82
N GLU A 108 10.51 4.40 -25.58
CA GLU A 108 10.59 4.00 -26.98
C GLU A 108 11.13 5.12 -27.88
N GLU A 109 10.79 6.39 -27.59
CA GLU A 109 11.31 7.56 -28.30
C GLU A 109 12.83 7.72 -28.13
N GLN A 110 13.38 7.42 -26.95
CA GLN A 110 14.83 7.39 -26.72
C GLN A 110 15.54 6.23 -27.44
N ASN A 111 14.85 5.12 -27.70
CA ASN A 111 15.43 3.90 -28.26
C ASN A 111 15.29 3.78 -29.79
N GLY A 112 14.80 4.81 -30.48
CA GLY A 112 14.76 4.86 -31.95
C GLY A 112 13.85 3.85 -32.65
N LYS A 113 13.02 3.08 -31.92
CA LYS A 113 12.12 2.07 -32.49
C LYS A 113 10.74 2.66 -32.84
N LYS A 114 10.11 2.09 -33.88
CA LYS A 114 8.84 2.46 -34.55
C LYS A 114 7.94 3.47 -33.81
N LYS A 115 7.68 4.62 -34.47
CA LYS A 115 6.73 5.67 -34.03
C LYS A 115 5.28 5.14 -33.99
N TYR A 116 4.88 4.53 -32.88
CA TYR A 116 3.45 4.33 -32.61
C TYR A 116 2.76 5.69 -32.54
N ARG A 117 1.54 5.80 -33.10
CA ARG A 117 0.72 7.01 -32.99
C ARG A 117 0.56 7.39 -31.51
N LYS A 118 1.10 8.56 -31.12
CA LYS A 118 0.99 9.08 -29.76
C LYS A 118 -0.50 9.25 -29.40
N LYS A 119 -0.88 8.76 -28.23
CA LYS A 119 -2.24 8.93 -27.70
C LYS A 119 -2.39 10.34 -27.16
N ASN A 120 -3.62 10.84 -27.15
CA ASN A 120 -3.89 12.13 -26.53
C ASN A 120 -3.49 12.06 -25.05
N THR A 121 -2.66 12.99 -24.60
CA THR A 121 -2.17 13.06 -23.22
C THR A 121 -3.30 13.41 -22.25
N GLN A 122 -4.41 13.95 -22.72
CA GLN A 122 -5.59 14.24 -21.91
C GLN A 122 -6.50 13.02 -21.72
N ASP A 123 -6.26 11.91 -22.42
CA ASP A 123 -7.08 10.71 -22.27
C ASP A 123 -6.81 10.03 -20.92
N VAL A 124 -7.89 9.85 -20.16
CA VAL A 124 -7.91 9.12 -18.89
C VAL A 124 -7.74 7.62 -19.13
N ARG A 125 -6.90 6.96 -18.34
CA ARG A 125 -6.67 5.51 -18.41
C ARG A 125 -6.40 4.88 -17.05
N LEU A 126 -6.64 3.57 -16.94
CA LEU A 126 -6.09 2.75 -15.88
C LEU A 126 -4.65 2.37 -16.20
N CYS A 127 -3.72 2.67 -15.30
CA CYS A 127 -2.31 2.32 -15.46
C CYS A 127 -1.58 2.16 -14.12
N ALA A 128 -1.63 0.95 -13.56
CA ALA A 128 -0.84 0.62 -12.38
C ALA A 128 0.68 0.76 -12.62
N ASP A 129 1.18 0.47 -13.84
CA ASP A 129 2.60 0.64 -14.20
C ASP A 129 3.10 2.09 -14.00
N ASP A 130 2.25 3.09 -14.24
CA ASP A 130 2.60 4.51 -14.07
C ASP A 130 2.50 4.93 -12.59
N VAL A 131 1.57 4.34 -11.83
CA VAL A 131 1.39 4.61 -10.39
C VAL A 131 2.47 3.91 -9.55
N MET A 132 2.83 2.68 -9.91
CA MET A 132 3.75 1.79 -9.19
C MET A 132 5.14 1.74 -9.84
N ALA A 133 5.52 2.80 -10.55
CA ALA A 133 6.87 2.91 -11.11
C ALA A 133 7.90 2.94 -9.97
N ARG A 134 9.04 2.25 -10.14
CA ARG A 134 10.08 2.10 -9.10
C ARG A 134 10.46 3.40 -8.38
N HIS A 135 10.72 4.47 -9.13
CA HIS A 135 11.08 5.77 -8.55
C HIS A 135 9.95 6.36 -7.69
N ARG A 136 8.68 6.15 -8.08
CA ARG A 136 7.52 6.57 -7.30
C ARG A 136 7.38 5.75 -6.02
N LEU A 137 7.59 4.44 -6.08
CA LEU A 137 7.54 3.59 -4.88
C LEU A 137 8.57 4.03 -3.84
N LYS A 138 9.81 4.36 -4.26
CA LYS A 138 10.81 4.94 -3.36
C LYS A 138 10.33 6.27 -2.77
N HIS A 139 9.86 7.17 -3.61
CA HIS A 139 9.33 8.47 -3.19
C HIS A 139 8.13 8.36 -2.23
N TYR A 140 7.26 7.36 -2.41
CA TYR A 140 6.14 7.09 -1.50
C TYR A 140 6.64 6.69 -0.12
N GLN A 141 7.67 5.84 -0.04
CA GLN A 141 8.28 5.49 1.26
C GLN A 141 8.88 6.73 1.96
N ASP A 142 9.58 7.58 1.20
CA ASP A 142 10.20 8.80 1.73
C ASP A 142 9.14 9.79 2.26
N THR A 143 8.13 10.09 1.45
CA THR A 143 7.08 11.06 1.79
C THR A 143 6.11 10.55 2.85
N TYR A 144 5.82 9.24 2.85
CA TYR A 144 4.98 8.63 3.89
C TYR A 144 5.67 8.72 5.26
N ALA A 145 6.96 8.41 5.34
CA ALA A 145 7.72 8.55 6.58
C ALA A 145 7.75 10.00 7.07
N GLN A 146 7.90 10.98 6.18
CA GLN A 146 7.81 12.39 6.54
C GLN A 146 6.43 12.74 7.13
N ALA A 147 5.35 12.30 6.48
CA ALA A 147 3.98 12.57 6.93
C ALA A 147 3.66 11.92 8.28
N MET A 148 4.22 10.73 8.55
CA MET A 148 3.96 9.96 9.77
C MET A 148 4.96 10.22 10.90
N SER A 149 6.02 10.99 10.65
CA SER A 149 7.10 11.29 11.62
C SER A 149 6.59 11.82 12.96
N LYS A 150 5.55 12.65 12.95
CA LYS A 150 4.92 13.18 14.18
C LYS A 150 4.30 12.11 15.07
N TYR A 151 4.03 10.92 14.54
CA TYR A 151 3.54 9.74 15.27
C TYR A 151 4.69 8.85 15.78
N GLY A 152 5.95 9.27 15.62
CA GLY A 152 7.12 8.47 15.99
C GLY A 152 7.49 7.38 14.97
N LEU A 153 6.71 7.24 13.88
CA LEU A 153 6.99 6.27 12.83
C LEU A 153 8.16 6.75 11.96
N GLN A 154 9.04 5.81 11.62
CA GLN A 154 10.25 6.08 10.84
C GLN A 154 10.20 5.36 9.50
N ARG A 155 11.03 5.85 8.57
CA ARG A 155 11.20 5.21 7.27
C ARG A 155 11.85 3.84 7.42
N GLY A 156 11.39 2.86 6.65
CA GLY A 156 12.12 1.60 6.46
C GLY A 156 13.52 1.83 5.86
N ILE A 157 14.37 0.80 5.93
CA ILE A 157 15.76 0.84 5.42
C ILE A 157 15.75 1.07 3.90
N ASP A 158 16.47 2.11 3.43
CA ASP A 158 16.63 2.34 1.98
C ASP A 158 17.48 1.24 1.35
N GLY A 159 17.00 0.68 0.24
CA GLY A 159 17.67 -0.45 -0.40
C GLY A 159 17.58 -1.77 0.38
N SER A 160 16.62 -1.90 1.31
CA SER A 160 16.37 -3.16 2.02
C SER A 160 16.27 -4.35 1.06
N LEU A 161 16.96 -5.43 1.40
CA LEU A 161 16.92 -6.71 0.68
C LEU A 161 15.80 -7.63 1.16
N ALA A 162 15.00 -7.20 2.15
CA ALA A 162 13.88 -7.96 2.67
C ALA A 162 12.87 -8.26 1.54
N LYS A 163 12.42 -9.51 1.48
CA LYS A 163 11.37 -9.94 0.56
C LYS A 163 10.04 -9.98 1.30
N HIS A 164 8.99 -9.50 0.63
CA HIS A 164 7.64 -9.67 1.17
C HIS A 164 7.31 -11.15 1.27
N ILE A 165 6.83 -11.56 2.44
CA ILE A 165 6.27 -12.87 2.71
C ILE A 165 4.77 -12.72 3.01
N SER A 166 3.99 -13.75 2.69
CA SER A 166 2.57 -13.75 3.00
C SER A 166 2.35 -13.81 4.51
N THR A 167 1.19 -13.33 4.97
CA THR A 167 0.81 -13.42 6.39
C THR A 167 0.87 -14.85 6.92
N MET A 168 0.43 -15.83 6.12
CA MET A 168 0.51 -17.25 6.48
C MET A 168 1.96 -17.72 6.65
N GLN A 169 2.84 -17.34 5.71
CA GLN A 169 4.24 -17.70 5.79
C GLN A 169 4.92 -17.03 6.99
N TYR A 170 4.61 -15.76 7.26
CA TYR A 170 5.11 -15.05 8.44
C TYR A 170 4.73 -15.75 9.75
N TYR A 171 3.46 -16.14 9.91
CA TYR A 171 3.03 -16.86 11.11
C TYR A 171 3.68 -18.23 11.22
N LYS A 172 3.85 -18.94 10.11
CA LYS A 172 4.58 -20.21 10.09
C LYS A 172 6.02 -20.04 10.59
N GLU A 173 6.76 -19.09 10.01
CA GLU A 173 8.16 -18.81 10.40
C GLU A 173 8.26 -18.36 11.87
N LEU A 174 7.28 -17.60 12.37
CA LEU A 174 7.26 -17.14 13.76
C LEU A 174 7.07 -18.30 14.76
N VAL A 175 6.23 -19.29 14.42
CA VAL A 175 6.05 -20.50 15.23
C VAL A 175 7.33 -21.34 15.21
N GLU A 176 7.90 -21.59 14.03
CA GLU A 176 9.15 -22.36 13.90
C GLU A 176 10.32 -21.71 14.66
N GLN A 177 10.41 -20.37 14.66
CA GLN A 177 11.39 -19.64 15.45
C GLN A 177 11.14 -19.76 16.95
N GLN A 178 9.88 -19.72 17.39
CA GLN A 178 9.54 -19.85 18.81
C GLN A 178 9.90 -21.25 19.34
N ASP A 179 9.57 -22.30 18.60
CA ASP A 179 9.88 -23.68 18.96
C ASP A 179 11.40 -23.87 19.09
N SER A 180 12.17 -23.38 18.10
CA SER A 180 13.63 -23.44 18.15
C SER A 180 14.23 -22.65 19.32
N LEU A 181 13.67 -21.49 19.65
CA LEU A 181 14.11 -20.71 20.81
C LEU A 181 13.83 -21.45 22.13
N GLN A 182 12.70 -22.13 22.25
CA GLN A 182 12.38 -22.94 23.43
C GLN A 182 13.37 -24.09 23.59
N GLU A 183 13.65 -24.85 22.53
CA GLU A 183 14.64 -25.95 22.55
C GLU A 183 16.04 -25.45 22.96
N ASN A 184 16.45 -24.29 22.46
CA ASN A 184 17.74 -23.68 22.83
C ASN A 184 17.79 -23.27 24.30
N ILE A 185 16.70 -22.71 24.84
CA ILE A 185 16.61 -22.34 26.27
C ILE A 185 16.68 -23.58 27.15
N GLU A 186 15.94 -24.64 26.82
CA GLU A 186 15.97 -25.90 27.56
C GLU A 186 17.37 -26.52 27.57
N THR A 187 18.04 -26.50 26.42
CA THR A 187 19.43 -26.98 26.30
C THR A 187 20.39 -26.19 27.19
N LEU A 188 20.29 -24.86 27.20
CA LEU A 188 21.15 -24.00 28.02
C LEU A 188 20.91 -24.19 29.53
N LEU A 189 19.64 -24.32 29.95
CA LEU A 189 19.30 -24.59 31.35
C LEU A 189 19.85 -25.95 31.81
N GLY A 190 19.77 -26.99 30.98
CA GLY A 190 20.36 -28.29 31.29
C GLY A 190 21.89 -28.22 31.46
N LEU A 191 22.58 -27.43 30.63
CA LEU A 191 24.03 -27.22 30.76
C LEU A 191 24.41 -26.42 32.01
N GLU A 192 23.57 -25.49 32.47
CA GLU A 192 23.79 -24.77 33.74
C GLU A 192 23.57 -25.68 34.96
N GLU A 193 22.62 -26.60 34.92
CA GLU A 193 22.37 -27.57 36.00
C GLU A 193 23.48 -28.63 36.13
N GLU A 194 24.21 -28.90 35.06
CA GLU A 194 25.33 -29.86 35.02
C GLU A 194 26.70 -29.24 35.40
N ALA A 195 26.79 -27.91 35.58
CA ALA A 195 28.03 -27.16 35.87
C ALA A 195 28.22 -26.83 37.36
#